data_AF-A0A3D9T2W9-F1
#
_entry.id   AF-A0A3D9T2W9-F1
#
_cell.length_a   1.000
_cell.length_b   1.000
_cell.length_c   1.000
_cell.angle_alpha   90.00
_cell.angle_beta   90.00
_cell.angle_gamma   90.00
#
_symmetry.space_group_name_H-M   'P 1'
#
loop_
_entity.id
_entity.type
_entity.pdbx_description
1 polymer ?
#
loop_
_entity_poly.entity_id
_entity_poly.type
_entity_poly.pdbx_seq_one_letter_code
_entity_poly.pdbx_strand_id
1 'polypeptide(L)'
;MSFFSSVSVGFDDEDGSEQEYVPEPWEGPPSHVLGGVVPIERLVVQNANAVIALSHAGVFEAGVLFHVQISARRGDMDEDRWWELEQAFWGHSRPRRKGMELPDSIRRFGVRFPDGSKAVAIGDDPFPPPQSEPTPPVLVFSGGGGGSGSGDSVESNDELWLWPLPPAEPIEFLVEWPIAGVPLTAVELDGAALAAAASKARPYWP
;
A
#
# COMPACT_ATOMS: atom_id res chain seq x y z
N MET A 1 -5.79 23.94 -31.56
CA MET A 1 -6.85 23.93 -30.54
C MET A 1 -6.19 23.52 -29.23
N SER A 2 -6.28 24.33 -28.19
CA SER A 2 -5.73 23.97 -26.87
C SER A 2 -6.77 23.13 -26.14
N PHE A 3 -6.36 21.96 -25.64
CA PHE A 3 -7.27 20.95 -25.08
C PHE A 3 -8.13 21.47 -23.92
N PHE A 4 -7.63 22.43 -23.13
CA PHE A 4 -8.30 22.95 -21.94
C PHE A 4 -8.95 24.33 -22.10
N SER A 5 -9.03 24.89 -23.30
CA SER A 5 -9.44 26.29 -23.49
C SER A 5 -10.92 26.61 -23.16
N SER A 6 -11.76 25.62 -22.81
CA SER A 6 -13.19 25.80 -22.56
C SER A 6 -13.60 25.63 -21.08
N VAL A 7 -12.66 25.53 -20.14
CA VAL A 7 -12.98 25.35 -18.72
C VAL A 7 -12.66 26.62 -17.96
N SER A 8 -13.69 27.29 -17.44
CA SER A 8 -13.55 28.39 -16.48
C SER A 8 -13.59 27.83 -15.06
N VAL A 9 -12.51 28.04 -14.30
CA VAL A 9 -12.40 27.67 -12.88
C VAL A 9 -12.29 28.96 -12.07
N GLY A 10 -13.11 29.11 -11.03
CA GLY A 10 -12.98 30.17 -10.04
C GLY A 10 -12.04 29.72 -8.93
N PHE A 11 -11.20 30.63 -8.43
CA PHE A 11 -10.28 30.39 -7.32
C PHE A 11 -10.65 31.32 -6.17
N ASP A 12 -10.67 30.79 -4.95
CA ASP A 12 -10.58 31.57 -3.72
C ASP A 12 -9.14 31.45 -3.23
N ASP A 13 -8.49 32.59 -3.02
CA ASP A 13 -7.10 32.69 -2.59
C ASP A 13 -7.04 32.74 -1.05
N GLU A 14 -6.69 31.61 -0.42
CA GLU A 14 -6.17 31.62 0.96
C GLU A 14 -4.76 31.00 0.95
N ASP A 15 -3.75 31.86 1.05
CA ASP A 15 -2.34 31.49 1.19
C ASP A 15 -1.92 31.57 2.65
N GLY A 16 -1.80 30.40 3.28
CA GLY A 16 -1.10 30.20 4.54
C GLY A 16 0.18 29.42 4.27
N SER A 17 1.33 29.98 4.63
CA SER A 17 2.63 29.32 4.48
C SER A 17 2.81 28.21 5.53
N GLU A 18 2.51 26.97 5.15
CA GLU A 18 2.96 25.78 5.87
C GLU A 18 4.38 25.43 5.43
N GLN A 19 5.28 25.19 6.39
CA GLN A 19 6.61 24.68 6.07
C GLN A 19 6.49 23.29 5.45
N GLU A 20 7.15 23.09 4.33
CA GLU A 20 7.15 21.82 3.61
C GLU A 20 7.82 20.73 4.46
N TYR A 21 7.04 19.74 4.87
CA TYR A 21 7.54 18.54 5.55
C TYR A 21 8.23 17.63 4.53
N VAL A 22 9.47 17.22 4.82
CA VAL A 22 10.20 16.22 4.03
C VAL A 22 10.23 14.93 4.86
N PRO A 23 9.58 13.83 4.41
CA PRO A 23 9.62 12.57 5.12
C PRO A 23 11.03 11.97 5.12
N GLU A 24 11.40 11.34 6.23
CA GLU A 24 12.64 10.54 6.28
C GLU A 24 12.50 9.28 5.38
N PRO A 25 13.60 8.68 4.88
CA PRO A 25 13.53 7.60 3.88
C PRO A 25 12.72 6.36 4.28
N TRP A 26 12.57 6.08 5.58
CA TRP A 26 11.78 4.96 6.10
C TRP A 26 10.30 5.31 6.34
N GLU A 27 9.91 6.58 6.22
CA GLU A 27 8.55 7.05 6.49
C GLU A 27 7.67 7.04 5.25
N GLY A 28 8.25 7.20 4.07
CA GLY A 28 7.53 7.26 2.81
C GLY A 28 8.45 7.48 1.60
N PRO A 29 7.87 7.45 0.39
CA PRO A 29 8.59 7.79 -0.82
C PRO A 29 9.05 9.25 -0.78
N PRO A 30 10.19 9.59 -1.41
CA PRO A 30 10.66 10.96 -1.44
C PRO A 30 9.69 11.88 -2.20
N SER A 31 9.42 13.05 -1.61
CA SER A 31 8.71 14.13 -2.30
C SER A 31 9.52 14.63 -3.50
N HIS A 32 8.83 15.14 -4.52
CA HIS A 32 9.43 15.77 -5.71
C HIS A 32 10.31 14.90 -6.58
N VAL A 33 10.15 13.58 -6.51
CA VAL A 33 10.88 12.63 -7.36
C VAL A 33 9.88 11.81 -8.15
N LEU A 34 10.11 11.69 -9.46
CA LEU A 34 9.41 10.72 -10.29
C LEU A 34 10.11 9.38 -10.14
N GLY A 35 9.47 8.43 -9.46
CA GLY A 35 9.96 7.05 -9.37
C GLY A 35 9.96 6.34 -10.73
N GLY A 36 10.90 5.41 -10.92
CA GLY A 36 10.85 4.47 -12.03
C GLY A 36 9.70 3.48 -11.84
N VAL A 37 8.99 3.12 -12.91
CA VAL A 37 7.80 2.25 -12.81
C VAL A 37 8.13 0.82 -13.21
N VAL A 38 7.66 -0.14 -12.40
CA VAL A 38 7.64 -1.57 -12.72
C VAL A 38 6.18 -2.04 -12.79
N PRO A 39 5.67 -2.43 -13.98
CA PRO A 39 4.37 -3.10 -14.06
C PRO A 39 4.46 -4.49 -13.43
N ILE A 40 3.50 -4.83 -12.57
CA ILE A 40 3.46 -6.14 -11.88
C ILE A 40 2.29 -6.97 -12.40
N GLU A 41 1.09 -6.39 -12.46
CA GLU A 41 -0.12 -7.01 -13.03
C GLU A 41 -0.39 -8.41 -12.46
N ARG A 42 -0.40 -8.53 -11.12
CA ARG A 42 -0.62 -9.80 -10.42
C ARG A 42 -1.84 -9.75 -9.53
N LEU A 43 -2.75 -10.71 -9.72
CA LEU A 43 -3.74 -11.07 -8.70
C LEU A 43 -3.01 -11.91 -7.65
N VAL A 44 -2.72 -11.31 -6.50
CA VAL A 44 -2.13 -12.03 -5.35
C VAL A 44 -3.17 -12.93 -4.72
N VAL A 45 -4.41 -12.45 -4.66
CA VAL A 45 -5.57 -13.17 -4.12
C VAL A 45 -6.73 -13.01 -5.08
N GLN A 46 -7.42 -14.12 -5.34
CA GLN A 46 -8.71 -14.13 -6.01
C GLN A 46 -9.56 -15.26 -5.42
N ASN A 47 -10.57 -14.91 -4.62
CA ASN A 47 -11.54 -15.86 -4.09
C ASN A 47 -12.98 -15.34 -4.31
N ALA A 48 -13.98 -15.99 -3.71
CA ALA A 48 -15.38 -15.62 -3.91
C ALA A 48 -15.73 -14.23 -3.37
N ASN A 49 -15.02 -13.76 -2.34
CA ASN A 49 -15.36 -12.57 -1.54
C ASN A 49 -14.29 -11.47 -1.56
N ALA A 50 -13.08 -11.76 -2.02
CA ALA A 50 -11.97 -10.82 -2.01
C ALA A 50 -11.04 -11.00 -3.21
N VAL A 51 -10.55 -9.86 -3.69
CA VAL A 51 -9.49 -9.72 -4.68
C VAL A 51 -8.44 -8.79 -4.10
N ILE A 52 -7.17 -9.19 -4.19
CA ILE A 52 -6.02 -8.35 -3.84
C ILE A 52 -5.05 -8.44 -5.01
N ALA A 53 -4.78 -7.30 -5.65
CA ALA A 53 -3.94 -7.22 -6.82
C ALA A 53 -2.76 -6.27 -6.60
N LEU A 54 -1.57 -6.67 -7.03
CA LEU A 54 -0.44 -5.76 -7.21
C LEU A 54 -0.45 -5.27 -8.65
N SER A 55 -0.80 -4.00 -8.83
CA SER A 55 -0.90 -3.40 -10.15
C SER A 55 0.49 -3.05 -10.70
N HIS A 56 1.25 -2.26 -9.93
CA HIS A 56 2.58 -1.78 -10.29
C HIS A 56 3.35 -1.34 -9.03
N ALA A 57 4.63 -1.05 -9.22
CA ALA A 57 5.47 -0.41 -8.21
C ALA A 57 6.13 0.86 -8.75
N GLY A 58 6.11 1.92 -7.95
CA GLY A 58 6.96 3.09 -8.11
C GLY A 58 8.26 2.87 -7.34
N VAL A 59 9.41 2.98 -8.01
CA VAL A 59 10.72 2.64 -7.45
C VAL A 59 11.62 3.86 -7.40
N PHE A 60 12.22 4.07 -6.25
CA PHE A 60 13.12 5.17 -5.94
C PHE A 60 14.44 4.61 -5.46
N GLU A 61 15.48 5.44 -5.40
CA GLU A 61 16.78 5.01 -4.85
C GLU A 61 16.65 4.50 -3.41
N ALA A 62 15.76 5.11 -2.61
CA ALA A 62 15.55 4.76 -1.21
C ALA A 62 14.67 3.51 -1.00
N GLY A 63 13.80 3.15 -1.94
CA GLY A 63 12.76 2.15 -1.65
C GLY A 63 11.75 1.92 -2.78
N VAL A 64 10.72 1.15 -2.47
CA VAL A 64 9.67 0.71 -3.39
C VAL A 64 8.30 1.07 -2.85
N LEU A 65 7.49 1.78 -3.62
CA LEU A 65 6.08 2.03 -3.36
C LEU A 65 5.24 1.01 -4.15
N PHE A 66 4.60 0.06 -3.45
CA PHE A 66 3.68 -0.89 -4.06
C PHE A 66 2.27 -0.32 -4.13
N HIS A 67 1.64 -0.39 -5.30
CA HIS A 67 0.24 -0.03 -5.48
C HIS A 67 -0.64 -1.29 -5.46
N VAL A 68 -1.39 -1.43 -4.38
CA VAL A 68 -2.26 -2.57 -4.11
C VAL A 68 -3.71 -2.18 -4.37
N GLN A 69 -4.41 -2.97 -5.18
CA GLN A 69 -5.85 -2.80 -5.39
C GLN A 69 -6.57 -3.89 -4.62
N ILE A 70 -7.60 -3.49 -3.88
CA ILE A 70 -8.34 -4.38 -2.98
C ILE A 70 -9.81 -4.23 -3.31
N SER A 71 -10.49 -5.36 -3.48
CA SER A 71 -11.94 -5.39 -3.60
C SER A 71 -12.48 -6.51 -2.74
N ALA A 72 -13.55 -6.23 -1.99
CA ALA A 72 -14.33 -7.23 -1.31
C ALA A 72 -15.80 -7.17 -1.78
N ARG A 73 -16.47 -8.31 -1.81
CA ARG A 73 -17.88 -8.41 -2.16
C ARG A 73 -18.61 -9.43 -1.30
N ARG A 74 -19.90 -9.17 -1.09
CA ARG A 74 -20.78 -9.97 -0.22
C ARG A 74 -20.86 -11.43 -0.66
N GLY A 75 -21.10 -11.68 -1.95
CA GLY A 75 -21.37 -13.02 -2.44
C GLY A 75 -22.52 -13.68 -1.66
N ASP A 76 -22.29 -14.89 -1.15
CA ASP A 76 -23.29 -15.66 -0.39
C ASP A 76 -23.26 -15.37 1.13
N MET A 77 -22.54 -14.34 1.59
CA MET A 77 -22.51 -13.95 3.01
C MET A 77 -23.88 -13.43 3.47
N ASP A 78 -24.26 -13.80 4.70
CA ASP A 78 -25.35 -13.13 5.39
C ASP A 78 -24.99 -11.66 5.70
N GLU A 79 -26.00 -10.91 6.15
CA GLU A 79 -25.86 -9.46 6.39
C GLU A 79 -24.87 -9.16 7.50
N ASP A 80 -24.87 -9.94 8.58
CA ASP A 80 -23.96 -9.76 9.71
C ASP A 80 -22.51 -10.00 9.31
N ARG A 81 -22.23 -11.08 8.57
CA ARG A 81 -20.87 -11.39 8.13
C ARG A 81 -20.36 -10.42 7.07
N TRP A 82 -21.24 -9.94 6.19
CA TRP A 82 -20.91 -8.87 5.24
C TRP A 82 -20.55 -7.59 5.98
N TRP A 83 -21.37 -7.20 6.97
CA TRP A 83 -21.11 -6.04 7.81
C TRP A 83 -19.75 -6.14 8.52
N GLU A 84 -19.42 -7.30 9.09
CA GLU A 84 -18.11 -7.51 9.73
C GLU A 84 -16.94 -7.36 8.75
N LEU A 85 -17.05 -7.92 7.55
CA LEU A 85 -16.03 -7.78 6.50
C LEU A 85 -15.90 -6.34 6.01
N GLU A 86 -17.01 -5.64 5.80
CA GLU A 86 -17.04 -4.23 5.39
C GLU A 86 -16.38 -3.33 6.44
N GLN A 87 -16.71 -3.52 7.72
CA GLN A 87 -16.08 -2.79 8.81
C GLN A 87 -14.57 -3.07 8.91
N ALA A 88 -14.16 -4.32 8.66
CA ALA A 88 -12.75 -4.70 8.59
C ALA A 88 -12.03 -4.06 7.38
N PHE A 89 -12.73 -3.94 6.25
CA PHE A 89 -12.20 -3.34 5.02
C PHE A 89 -11.84 -1.86 5.25
N TRP A 90 -12.74 -1.09 5.87
CA TRP A 90 -12.57 0.35 6.13
C TRP A 90 -11.69 0.70 7.34
N GLY A 91 -10.96 -0.26 7.89
CA GLY A 91 -10.07 -0.01 9.01
C GLY A 91 -10.78 0.24 10.34
N HIS A 92 -12.09 -0.04 10.45
CA HIS A 92 -12.84 0.04 11.72
C HIS A 92 -12.56 -1.15 12.66
N SER A 93 -11.31 -1.64 12.64
CA SER A 93 -10.86 -2.73 13.50
C SER A 93 -10.84 -2.32 14.98
N ARG A 94 -11.11 -3.28 15.86
CA ARG A 94 -11.06 -3.05 17.32
C ARG A 94 -9.64 -2.63 17.75
N PRO A 95 -9.51 -1.80 18.81
CA PRO A 95 -8.21 -1.36 19.30
C PRO A 95 -7.28 -2.53 19.61
N ARG A 96 -6.03 -2.44 19.14
CA ARG A 96 -4.97 -3.40 19.49
C ARG A 96 -4.66 -3.30 20.98
N ARG A 97 -4.60 -4.44 21.67
CA ARG A 97 -4.04 -4.51 23.04
C ARG A 97 -2.79 -5.37 23.02
N LYS A 98 -1.75 -4.90 23.72
CA LYS A 98 -0.48 -5.63 23.86
C LYS A 98 -0.73 -7.05 24.39
N GLY A 99 -0.20 -8.05 23.70
CA GLY A 99 -0.28 -9.46 24.10
C GLY A 99 -1.50 -10.23 23.60
N MET A 100 -2.37 -9.62 22.78
CA MET A 100 -3.42 -10.37 22.06
C MET A 100 -2.90 -10.90 20.72
N GLU A 101 -3.40 -12.06 20.30
CA GLU A 101 -3.27 -12.53 18.92
C GLU A 101 -3.87 -11.50 17.96
N LEU A 102 -3.30 -11.38 16.76
CA LEU A 102 -3.77 -10.44 15.75
C LEU A 102 -5.18 -10.86 15.28
N PRO A 103 -6.21 -10.02 15.43
CA PRO A 103 -7.57 -10.35 15.00
C PRO A 103 -7.68 -10.66 13.51
N ASP A 104 -8.61 -11.54 13.15
CA ASP A 104 -8.91 -11.92 11.76
C ASP A 104 -9.35 -10.74 10.88
N SER A 105 -9.91 -9.69 11.50
CA SER A 105 -10.33 -8.46 10.82
C SER A 105 -9.16 -7.65 10.27
N ILE A 106 -7.96 -7.84 10.82
CA ILE A 106 -6.79 -7.04 10.45
C ILE A 106 -6.18 -7.60 9.17
N ARG A 107 -6.14 -6.77 8.12
CA ARG A 107 -5.39 -7.05 6.90
C ARG A 107 -3.88 -6.91 7.16
N ARG A 108 -3.09 -7.87 6.67
CA ARG A 108 -1.64 -7.92 6.89
C ARG A 108 -0.94 -8.01 5.54
N PHE A 109 0.07 -7.18 5.36
CA PHE A 109 1.00 -7.23 4.25
C PHE A 109 2.40 -7.51 4.77
N GLY A 110 3.21 -8.16 3.94
CA GLY A 110 4.61 -8.38 4.26
C GLY A 110 5.48 -8.47 3.02
N VAL A 111 6.76 -8.24 3.23
CA VAL A 111 7.81 -8.51 2.24
C VAL A 111 8.88 -9.35 2.91
N ARG A 112 9.38 -10.37 2.19
CA ARG A 112 10.50 -11.20 2.64
C ARG A 112 11.63 -11.13 1.62
N PHE A 113 12.84 -10.85 2.11
CA PHE A 113 14.06 -10.77 1.33
C PHE A 113 14.76 -12.15 1.24
N PRO A 114 15.72 -12.33 0.31
CA PRO A 114 16.43 -13.61 0.14
C PRO A 114 17.19 -14.07 1.39
N ASP A 115 17.69 -13.13 2.18
CA ASP A 115 18.39 -13.39 3.44
C ASP A 115 17.46 -13.82 4.59
N GLY A 116 16.15 -13.84 4.34
CA GLY A 116 15.11 -14.19 5.30
C GLY A 116 14.64 -13.03 6.18
N SER A 117 15.25 -11.84 6.05
CA SER A 117 14.73 -10.62 6.70
C SER A 117 13.34 -10.28 6.15
N LYS A 118 12.49 -9.70 7.00
CA LYS A 118 11.09 -9.44 6.67
C LYS A 118 10.60 -8.12 7.21
N ALA A 119 9.76 -7.47 6.43
CA ALA A 119 9.01 -6.29 6.78
C ALA A 119 7.52 -6.62 6.82
N VAL A 120 6.76 -6.03 7.74
CA VAL A 120 5.32 -6.26 7.87
C VAL A 120 4.58 -4.95 8.08
N ALA A 121 3.47 -4.80 7.37
CA ALA A 121 2.50 -3.73 7.58
C ALA A 121 1.19 -4.36 8.04
N ILE A 122 0.73 -3.96 9.23
CA ILE A 122 -0.40 -4.60 9.91
C ILE A 122 -1.50 -3.56 10.07
N GLY A 123 -2.68 -3.82 9.50
CA GLY A 123 -3.87 -2.94 9.46
C GLY A 123 -3.58 -1.55 8.93
N ASP A 124 -4.57 -0.66 8.94
CA ASP A 124 -4.40 0.70 8.41
C ASP A 124 -3.83 1.68 9.45
N ASP A 125 -3.12 1.20 10.48
CA ASP A 125 -2.57 2.06 11.53
C ASP A 125 -1.54 3.00 10.91
N PRO A 126 -1.78 4.33 10.89
CA PRO A 126 -0.72 5.30 10.68
C PRO A 126 0.05 5.34 12.00
N PHE A 127 0.85 4.31 12.27
CA PHE A 127 1.80 4.41 13.37
C PHE A 127 2.64 5.66 13.07
N PRO A 128 2.78 6.61 14.03
CA PRO A 128 3.72 7.69 13.81
C PRO A 128 5.05 7.02 13.46
N PRO A 129 5.71 7.45 12.37
CA PRO A 129 6.98 6.86 11.99
C PRO A 129 7.91 6.87 13.20
N PRO A 130 8.77 5.85 13.33
CA PRO A 130 9.66 5.78 14.47
C PRO A 130 10.47 7.08 14.56
N GLN A 131 10.57 7.65 15.78
CA GLN A 131 11.27 8.92 16.03
C GLN A 131 12.78 8.87 15.70
N SER A 132 13.28 7.69 15.33
CA SER A 132 14.65 7.39 14.93
C SER A 132 14.64 6.34 13.83
N GLU A 133 15.71 6.27 13.04
CA GLU A 133 15.87 5.27 11.98
C GLU A 133 15.62 3.84 12.50
N PRO A 134 14.65 3.10 11.93
CA PRO A 134 14.35 1.74 12.33
C PRO A 134 15.37 0.75 11.75
N THR A 135 15.41 -0.46 12.31
CA THR A 135 16.17 -1.56 11.71
C THR A 135 15.49 -2.02 10.42
N PRO A 136 16.18 -2.02 9.26
CA PRO A 136 15.59 -2.48 8.00
C PRO A 136 15.42 -4.01 7.95
N PRO A 137 14.53 -4.53 7.08
CA PRO A 137 13.59 -3.79 6.23
C PRO A 137 12.30 -3.40 6.96
N VAL A 138 11.67 -2.32 6.50
CA VAL A 138 10.41 -1.77 7.03
C VAL A 138 9.39 -1.61 5.90
N LEU A 139 8.13 -1.90 6.21
CA LEU A 139 6.99 -1.75 5.31
C LEU A 139 5.93 -0.92 6.04
N VAL A 140 5.56 0.21 5.47
CA VAL A 140 4.55 1.12 6.05
C VAL A 140 3.46 1.43 5.05
N PHE A 141 2.26 1.71 5.54
CA PHE A 141 1.24 2.33 4.71
C PHE A 141 1.66 3.77 4.42
N SER A 142 1.72 4.12 3.14
CA SER A 142 2.16 5.44 2.67
C SER A 142 1.01 6.29 2.12
N GLY A 143 -0.23 5.81 2.30
CA GLY A 143 -1.42 6.40 1.74
C GLY A 143 -2.16 5.39 0.86
N GLY A 144 -2.89 5.93 -0.11
CA GLY A 144 -3.77 5.17 -0.98
C GLY A 144 -4.72 6.09 -1.74
N GLY A 145 -5.38 5.51 -2.74
CA GLY A 145 -6.50 6.16 -3.40
C GLY A 145 -7.76 6.11 -2.55
N GLY A 146 -8.78 6.88 -2.96
CA GLY A 146 -10.10 6.82 -2.35
C GLY A 146 -10.70 5.42 -2.41
N GLY A 147 -11.51 5.09 -1.40
CA GLY A 147 -12.35 3.91 -1.40
C GLY A 147 -13.72 4.19 -2.01
N SER A 148 -14.33 3.16 -2.59
CA SER A 148 -15.70 3.21 -3.07
C SER A 148 -16.48 2.00 -2.59
N GLY A 149 -17.80 2.14 -2.47
CA GLY A 149 -18.66 1.11 -1.92
C GLY A 149 -20.05 1.15 -2.55
N SER A 150 -20.65 -0.03 -2.69
CA SER A 150 -22.05 -0.27 -2.98
C SER A 150 -22.64 -1.12 -1.85
N GLY A 151 -23.94 -1.44 -1.92
CA GLY A 151 -24.58 -2.32 -0.93
C GLY A 151 -24.03 -3.75 -0.88
N ASP A 152 -23.21 -4.16 -1.85
CA ASP A 152 -22.75 -5.54 -2.04
C ASP A 152 -21.25 -5.67 -2.36
N SER A 153 -20.53 -4.55 -2.52
CA SER A 153 -19.09 -4.54 -2.77
C SER A 153 -18.41 -3.29 -2.22
N VAL A 154 -17.13 -3.42 -1.90
CA VAL A 154 -16.25 -2.33 -1.51
C VAL A 154 -14.90 -2.47 -2.21
N GLU A 155 -14.25 -1.35 -2.50
CA GLU A 155 -12.97 -1.31 -3.19
C GLU A 155 -12.10 -0.15 -2.67
N SER A 156 -10.78 -0.35 -2.71
CA SER A 156 -9.77 0.63 -2.34
C SER A 156 -8.49 0.44 -3.15
N ASN A 157 -7.68 1.47 -3.17
CA ASN A 157 -6.29 1.37 -3.61
C ASN A 157 -5.41 1.75 -2.42
N ASP A 158 -4.55 0.86 -1.99
CA ASP A 158 -3.62 1.09 -0.89
C ASP A 158 -2.20 1.25 -1.46
N GLU A 159 -1.39 2.06 -0.79
CA GLU A 159 0.02 2.24 -1.12
C GLU A 159 0.90 1.81 0.05
N LEU A 160 1.85 0.92 -0.23
CA LEU A 160 2.79 0.38 0.76
C LEU A 160 4.20 0.79 0.40
N TRP A 161 4.86 1.53 1.29
CA TRP A 161 6.26 1.91 1.14
C TRP A 161 7.17 0.89 1.82
N LEU A 162 8.04 0.28 1.02
CA LEU A 162 9.12 -0.61 1.44
C LEU A 162 10.44 0.17 1.46
N TRP A 163 11.09 0.18 2.62
CA TRP A 163 12.44 0.70 2.79
C TRP A 163 13.35 -0.35 3.46
N PRO A 164 14.60 -0.49 3.03
CA PRO A 164 15.23 0.16 1.88
C PRO A 164 14.83 -0.53 0.57
N LEU A 165 15.37 -0.03 -0.55
CA LEU A 165 15.31 -0.71 -1.84
C LEU A 165 15.83 -2.16 -1.69
N PRO A 166 15.08 -3.18 -2.16
CA PRO A 166 15.49 -4.58 -2.04
C PRO A 166 16.71 -4.91 -2.91
N PRO A 167 17.44 -5.98 -2.61
CA PRO A 167 18.51 -6.48 -3.48
C PRO A 167 17.96 -6.88 -4.86
N ALA A 168 18.83 -6.94 -5.87
CA ALA A 168 18.51 -7.37 -7.23
C ALA A 168 18.30 -8.91 -7.34
N GLU A 169 17.54 -9.46 -6.40
CA GLU A 169 17.24 -10.88 -6.23
C GLU A 169 15.73 -11.04 -5.96
N PRO A 170 15.11 -12.19 -6.29
CA PRO A 170 13.69 -12.39 -6.06
C PRO A 170 13.29 -12.14 -4.60
N ILE A 171 12.23 -11.35 -4.40
CA ILE A 171 11.62 -11.11 -3.09
C ILE A 171 10.20 -11.67 -3.08
N GLU A 172 9.66 -11.95 -1.90
CA GLU A 172 8.27 -12.36 -1.78
C GLU A 172 7.41 -11.24 -1.21
N PHE A 173 6.28 -11.00 -1.85
CA PHE A 173 5.20 -10.17 -1.32
C PHE A 173 4.12 -11.07 -0.73
N LEU A 174 3.73 -10.80 0.51
CA LEU A 174 2.84 -11.63 1.30
C LEU A 174 1.60 -10.88 1.72
N VAL A 175 0.47 -11.58 1.75
CA VAL A 175 -0.83 -11.07 2.19
C VAL A 175 -1.51 -12.10 3.09
N GLU A 176 -2.14 -11.64 4.16
CA GLU A 176 -3.02 -12.45 5.00
C GLU A 176 -4.23 -11.61 5.46
N TRP A 177 -5.44 -12.12 5.26
CA TRP A 177 -6.67 -11.46 5.70
C TRP A 177 -7.76 -12.49 6.02
N PRO A 178 -7.74 -13.07 7.23
CA PRO A 178 -8.54 -14.25 7.55
C PRO A 178 -10.06 -14.02 7.46
N ILE A 179 -10.56 -12.84 7.87
CA ILE A 179 -11.99 -12.53 7.78
C ILE A 179 -12.53 -12.59 6.32
N ALA A 180 -11.66 -12.30 5.35
CA ALA A 180 -11.95 -12.35 3.92
C ALA A 180 -11.62 -13.72 3.29
N GLY A 181 -11.30 -14.73 4.11
CA GLY A 181 -10.93 -16.06 3.65
C GLY A 181 -9.58 -16.11 2.93
N VAL A 182 -8.66 -15.19 3.28
CA VAL A 182 -7.32 -15.10 2.69
C VAL A 182 -6.30 -15.67 3.68
N PRO A 183 -5.81 -16.90 3.49
CA PRO A 183 -4.69 -17.41 4.27
C PRO A 183 -3.41 -16.67 3.90
N LEU A 184 -2.33 -16.88 4.67
CA LEU A 184 -1.01 -16.38 4.30
C LEU A 184 -0.63 -16.83 2.88
N THR A 185 -0.64 -15.89 1.96
CA THR A 185 -0.43 -16.09 0.53
C THR A 185 0.80 -15.30 0.13
N ALA A 186 1.72 -15.93 -0.60
CA ALA A 186 2.96 -15.30 -1.06
C ALA A 186 3.05 -15.36 -2.59
N VAL A 187 3.56 -14.28 -3.19
CA VAL A 187 3.95 -14.23 -4.60
C VAL A 187 5.38 -13.72 -4.71
N GLU A 188 6.12 -14.28 -5.66
CA GLU A 188 7.47 -13.83 -5.98
C GLU A 188 7.42 -12.59 -6.90
N LEU A 189 8.25 -11.60 -6.59
CA LEU A 189 8.48 -10.40 -7.39
C LEU A 189 9.92 -10.37 -7.89
N ASP A 190 10.10 -9.84 -9.11
CA ASP A 190 11.42 -9.68 -9.73
C ASP A 190 12.18 -8.51 -9.09
N GLY A 191 13.03 -8.81 -8.10
CA GLY A 191 13.86 -7.79 -7.44
C GLY A 191 14.90 -7.16 -8.36
N ALA A 192 15.34 -7.86 -9.42
CA ALA A 192 16.24 -7.26 -10.41
C ALA A 192 15.52 -6.18 -11.24
N ALA A 193 14.25 -6.41 -11.60
CA ALA A 193 13.42 -5.40 -12.25
C ALA A 193 13.19 -4.17 -11.36
N LEU A 194 12.95 -4.38 -10.06
CA LEU A 194 12.83 -3.28 -9.08
C LEU A 194 14.14 -2.49 -9.00
N ALA A 195 15.27 -3.14 -8.75
CA ALA A 195 16.57 -2.47 -8.67
C ALA A 195 16.93 -1.70 -9.96
N ALA A 196 16.62 -2.26 -11.14
CA ALA A 196 16.83 -1.59 -12.41
C ALA A 196 15.88 -0.39 -12.65
N ALA A 197 14.70 -0.38 -12.04
CA ALA A 197 13.79 0.75 -12.12
C ALA A 197 14.21 1.92 -11.21
N ALA A 198 14.87 1.63 -10.08
CA ALA A 198 15.39 2.67 -9.18
C ALA A 198 16.31 3.66 -9.91
N SER A 199 17.15 3.18 -10.84
CA SER A 199 18.05 4.03 -11.62
C SER A 199 17.35 4.94 -12.64
N LYS A 200 16.03 4.80 -12.80
CA LYS A 200 15.19 5.66 -13.66
C LYS A 200 14.52 6.77 -12.87
N ALA A 201 14.66 6.77 -11.55
CA ALA A 201 14.14 7.83 -10.70
C ALA A 201 14.79 9.18 -11.05
N ARG A 202 14.00 10.24 -11.08
CA ARG A 202 14.49 11.58 -11.42
C ARG A 202 13.76 12.68 -10.65
N PRO A 203 14.44 13.77 -10.26
CA PRO A 203 13.76 14.89 -9.63
C PRO A 203 12.73 15.50 -10.60
N TYR A 204 11.65 16.06 -10.06
CA TYR A 204 10.66 16.81 -10.84
C TYR A 204 11.25 18.10 -11.42
N TRP A 205 12.18 18.70 -10.69
CA TRP A 205 12.78 19.99 -11.03
C TRP A 205 14.26 19.82 -11.43
N PRO A 206 14.77 20.55 -12.45
CA PRO A 206 16.17 20.53 -12.85
C PRO A 206 17.16 21.12 -11.84
#